data_AF-A0A2M9YU85-F1
#
_entry.id   AF-A0A2M9YU85-F1
#
_cell.length_a   1.000
_cell.length_b   1.000
_cell.length_c   1.000
_cell.angle_alpha   90.00
_cell.angle_beta   90.00
_cell.angle_gamma   90.00
#
_symmetry.space_group_name_H-M   'P 1'
#
loop_
_entity.id
_entity.type
_entity.pdbx_description
1 polymer ?
#
loop_
_entity_poly.entity_id
_entity_poly.type
_entity_poly.pdbx_seq_one_letter_code
_entity_poly.pdbx_strand_id
1 'polypeptide(L)'
;MIRILLVLILTPWILTAFPKRDARGSVSENYLKQQGIISLDLKKIHFRENDRIPVKMSITNTGNEVVRIFPSGRDLESYRIVVRDEDGNQIPERDDERRIDPVLKRRNTIESLEGKEIKEIILHKDEVFSKEIDLNSRFDLNPGKKYFVTAYFHPNITEMPALFIRSRNQPYFFYEEKHKEPVLSAIPEKDPTVDGLEPEEVIHLFLGSEKKKNWTHHFKWIYFPEYIQAYDQYSEEYNRAEESERDFLLENFKKYLTESRAGLLNSYRIQSVENVTPSLAKVTVFVERRLNRLRSKYEYTYTLRRVPDEQGGFWKVSNLVAKVKK
;
A
#
# COMPACT_ATOMS: atom_id res chain seq x y z
N MET A 1 -26.12 -86.47 -6.04
CA MET A 1 -26.93 -86.54 -4.80
C MET A 1 -25.96 -86.39 -3.64
N ILE A 2 -25.99 -85.47 -2.69
CA ILE A 2 -26.96 -84.50 -2.15
C ILE A 2 -26.06 -83.39 -1.53
N ARG A 3 -26.19 -82.14 -2.02
CA ARG A 3 -26.54 -80.89 -1.31
C ARG A 3 -25.71 -80.60 -0.03
N ILE A 4 -24.87 -79.55 -0.06
CA ILE A 4 -25.21 -78.16 0.31
C ILE A 4 -25.72 -78.05 1.76
N LEU A 5 -25.03 -77.21 2.54
CA LEU A 5 -25.51 -76.31 3.60
C LEU A 5 -24.79 -76.49 4.95
N LEU A 6 -23.85 -75.60 5.28
CA LEU A 6 -23.90 -74.82 6.52
C LEU A 6 -22.88 -73.66 6.41
N VAL A 7 -23.32 -72.50 5.90
CA VAL A 7 -23.65 -71.31 6.72
C VAL A 7 -22.41 -70.84 7.51
N LEU A 8 -21.54 -70.02 6.92
CA LEU A 8 -21.68 -68.55 6.91
C LEU A 8 -21.77 -67.98 8.33
N ILE A 9 -20.68 -68.14 9.10
CA ILE A 9 -20.38 -67.29 10.27
C ILE A 9 -19.19 -66.41 9.87
N LEU A 10 -19.41 -65.61 8.82
CA LEU A 10 -18.68 -64.36 8.63
C LEU A 10 -19.35 -63.38 9.57
N THR A 11 -18.69 -63.07 10.69
CA THR A 11 -19.05 -61.97 11.57
C THR A 11 -19.07 -60.67 10.74
N PRO A 12 -20.22 -60.00 10.54
CA PRO A 12 -20.23 -58.68 9.94
C PRO A 12 -20.00 -57.68 11.07
N TRP A 13 -18.83 -57.72 11.69
CA TRP A 13 -18.51 -56.84 12.84
C TRP A 13 -17.47 -55.76 12.49
N ILE A 14 -17.30 -55.45 11.20
CA ILE A 14 -16.31 -54.43 10.78
C ILE A 14 -16.86 -53.39 9.79
N LEU A 15 -18.10 -53.49 9.27
CA LEU A 15 -18.56 -52.58 8.20
C LEU A 15 -19.53 -51.46 8.60
N THR A 16 -19.60 -51.09 9.88
CA THR A 16 -20.21 -49.82 10.27
C THR A 16 -19.52 -49.22 11.48
N ALA A 17 -18.25 -48.85 11.33
CA ALA A 17 -17.66 -47.83 12.19
C ALA A 17 -18.26 -46.47 11.79
N PHE A 18 -19.47 -46.18 12.26
CA PHE A 18 -19.97 -44.81 12.23
C PHE A 18 -19.02 -43.99 13.12
N PRO A 19 -18.43 -42.89 12.62
CA PRO A 19 -17.62 -42.03 13.47
C PRO A 19 -18.50 -41.57 14.62
N LYS A 20 -18.01 -41.72 15.86
CA LYS A 20 -18.69 -41.21 17.07
C LYS A 20 -19.00 -39.73 16.85
N ARG A 21 -20.25 -39.44 16.52
CA ARG A 21 -20.77 -38.07 16.39
C ARG A 21 -20.97 -37.55 17.80
N ASP A 22 -20.18 -36.56 18.18
CA ASP A 22 -20.52 -35.78 19.36
C ASP A 22 -21.73 -34.89 19.06
N ALA A 23 -22.39 -34.32 20.07
CA ALA A 23 -23.64 -33.56 19.93
C ALA A 23 -23.56 -32.34 18.97
N ARG A 24 -22.36 -32.01 18.49
CA ARG A 24 -22.05 -30.91 17.55
C ARG A 24 -21.45 -31.37 16.20
N GLY A 25 -21.31 -32.67 15.95
CA GLY A 25 -20.90 -33.20 14.64
C GLY A 25 -19.40 -33.10 14.35
N SER A 26 -18.60 -33.92 15.02
CA SER A 26 -17.13 -34.11 14.94
C SER A 26 -16.54 -34.49 13.56
N VAL A 27 -17.34 -34.44 12.47
CA VAL A 27 -16.86 -34.78 11.13
C VAL A 27 -16.29 -33.55 10.42
N SER A 28 -16.83 -32.36 10.65
CA SER A 28 -16.40 -31.10 10.01
C SER A 28 -14.94 -30.71 10.30
N GLU A 29 -14.42 -31.10 11.46
CA GLU A 29 -13.12 -30.65 11.98
C GLU A 29 -11.94 -31.41 11.36
N ASN A 30 -12.10 -32.72 11.14
CA ASN A 30 -11.14 -33.54 10.38
C ASN A 30 -11.12 -33.13 8.90
N TYR A 31 -12.27 -32.72 8.36
CA TYR A 31 -12.35 -32.26 6.99
C TYR A 31 -11.57 -30.97 6.77
N LEU A 32 -11.55 -30.02 7.71
CA LEU A 32 -10.72 -28.82 7.52
C LEU A 32 -9.23 -29.16 7.41
N LYS A 33 -8.71 -30.08 8.23
CA LYS A 33 -7.29 -30.46 8.14
C LYS A 33 -6.94 -31.13 6.81
N GLN A 34 -7.89 -31.85 6.21
CA GLN A 34 -7.70 -32.60 4.97
C GLN A 34 -8.00 -31.76 3.71
N GLN A 35 -8.95 -30.83 3.79
CA GLN A 35 -9.57 -30.13 2.66
C GLN A 35 -9.34 -28.61 2.72
N GLY A 36 -8.96 -28.07 3.88
CA GLY A 36 -8.70 -26.67 4.10
C GLY A 36 -7.29 -26.27 3.66
N ILE A 37 -7.20 -25.30 2.77
CA ILE A 37 -5.93 -24.70 2.35
C ILE A 37 -5.83 -23.29 2.90
N ILE A 38 -4.69 -22.99 3.53
CA ILE A 38 -4.38 -21.66 4.04
C ILE A 38 -3.32 -21.02 3.17
N SER A 39 -3.61 -19.84 2.65
CA SER A 39 -2.67 -19.02 1.91
C SER A 39 -2.53 -17.63 2.54
N LEU A 40 -1.33 -17.07 2.41
CA LEU A 40 -1.01 -15.72 2.81
C LEU A 40 -0.75 -14.87 1.56
N ASP A 41 -1.28 -13.67 1.57
CA ASP A 41 -1.07 -12.70 0.50
C ASP A 41 -0.57 -11.37 1.08
N LEU A 42 0.43 -10.80 0.43
CA LEU A 42 1.06 -9.53 0.77
C LEU A 42 0.92 -8.60 -0.43
N LYS A 43 0.35 -7.41 -0.22
CA LYS A 43 0.10 -6.45 -1.31
C LYS A 43 1.40 -5.95 -1.97
N LYS A 44 2.51 -5.95 -1.22
CA LYS A 44 3.82 -5.44 -1.64
C LYS A 44 4.93 -6.28 -1.01
N ILE A 45 6.12 -6.23 -1.62
CA ILE A 45 7.32 -6.89 -1.12
C ILE A 45 8.21 -5.91 -0.34
N HIS A 46 8.14 -4.60 -0.63
CA HIS A 46 8.93 -3.57 0.05
C HIS A 46 8.01 -2.68 0.89
N PHE A 47 8.32 -2.53 2.17
CA PHE A 47 7.63 -1.66 3.11
C PHE A 47 8.64 -0.75 3.80
N ARG A 48 8.29 0.52 4.02
CA ARG A 48 9.15 1.46 4.74
C ARG A 48 8.82 1.49 6.22
N GLU A 49 9.73 2.05 6.99
CA GLU A 49 9.52 2.28 8.41
C GLU A 49 8.23 3.08 8.69
N ASN A 50 7.39 2.55 9.57
CA ASN A 50 6.04 3.04 9.91
C ASN A 50 4.94 2.82 8.85
N ASP A 51 5.22 2.17 7.73
CA ASP A 51 4.16 1.77 6.81
C ASP A 51 3.29 0.67 7.45
N ARG A 52 1.99 0.66 7.13
CA ARG A 52 1.11 -0.46 7.45
C ARG A 52 1.52 -1.67 6.60
N ILE A 53 1.66 -2.84 7.22
CA ILE A 53 2.06 -4.08 6.55
C ILE A 53 0.88 -5.07 6.61
N PRO A 54 -0.11 -4.94 5.70
CA PRO A 54 -1.29 -5.80 5.71
C PRO A 54 -0.97 -7.15 5.08
N VAL A 55 -1.08 -8.22 5.88
CA VAL A 55 -1.09 -9.61 5.41
C VAL A 55 -2.53 -10.09 5.37
N LYS A 56 -2.97 -10.56 4.19
CA LYS A 56 -4.27 -11.20 4.03
C LYS A 56 -4.10 -12.71 4.15
N MET A 57 -4.63 -13.29 5.22
CA MET A 57 -4.71 -14.74 5.38
C MET A 57 -6.05 -15.23 4.82
N SER A 58 -6.00 -16.21 3.93
CA SER A 58 -7.17 -16.80 3.28
C SER A 58 -7.27 -18.29 3.60
N ILE A 59 -8.45 -18.73 4.01
CA ILE A 59 -8.81 -20.11 4.31
C ILE A 59 -9.79 -20.55 3.23
N THR A 60 -9.40 -21.53 2.42
CA THR A 60 -10.21 -22.05 1.31
C THR A 60 -10.62 -23.48 1.60
N ASN A 61 -11.90 -23.79 1.46
CA ASN A 61 -12.37 -25.17 1.49
C ASN A 61 -12.29 -25.78 0.09
N THR A 62 -11.33 -26.67 -0.15
CA THR A 62 -11.16 -27.35 -1.45
C THR A 62 -11.89 -28.69 -1.55
N GLY A 63 -12.55 -29.11 -0.48
CA GLY A 63 -13.27 -30.37 -0.43
C GLY A 63 -14.74 -30.24 -0.79
N ASN A 64 -15.40 -31.39 -0.92
CA ASN A 64 -16.83 -31.45 -1.24
C ASN A 64 -17.72 -31.34 0.01
N GLU A 65 -17.15 -31.46 1.20
CA GLU A 65 -17.89 -31.40 2.47
C GLU A 65 -17.92 -29.97 3.01
N VAL A 66 -19.00 -29.62 3.68
CA VAL A 66 -19.11 -28.32 4.35
C VAL A 66 -18.26 -28.33 5.61
N VAL A 67 -17.43 -27.30 5.75
CA VAL A 67 -16.52 -27.16 6.89
C VAL A 67 -17.01 -26.04 7.81
N ARG A 68 -16.92 -26.26 9.12
CA ARG A 68 -17.30 -25.29 10.14
C ARG A 68 -16.06 -24.87 10.92
N ILE A 69 -15.88 -23.57 11.09
CA ILE A 69 -14.80 -23.00 11.88
C ILE A 69 -15.38 -22.14 13.00
N PHE A 70 -14.75 -22.21 14.16
CA PHE A 70 -15.15 -21.55 15.40
C PHE A 70 -14.00 -20.68 15.91
N PRO A 71 -13.66 -19.59 15.18
CA PRO A 71 -12.62 -18.68 15.63
C PRO A 71 -12.98 -18.06 16.98
N SER A 72 -12.00 -17.96 17.87
CA SER A 72 -12.12 -17.22 19.12
C SER A 72 -12.42 -15.75 18.83
N GLY A 73 -13.25 -15.12 19.67
CA GLY A 73 -13.45 -13.66 19.65
C GLY A 73 -12.16 -12.87 19.90
N ARG A 74 -11.11 -13.52 20.42
CA ARG A 74 -9.76 -12.97 20.47
C ARG A 74 -9.02 -13.30 19.19
N ASP A 75 -8.78 -12.26 18.39
CA ASP A 75 -8.14 -12.35 17.08
C ASP A 75 -6.79 -13.08 17.06
N LEU A 76 -6.04 -13.05 18.17
CA LEU A 76 -4.69 -13.62 18.28
C LEU A 76 -4.69 -15.13 18.53
N GLU A 77 -5.77 -15.67 19.08
CA GLU A 77 -5.83 -17.07 19.49
C GLU A 77 -6.06 -18.00 18.28
N SER A 78 -6.99 -17.65 17.41
CA SER A 78 -7.29 -18.46 16.21
C SER A 78 -6.39 -18.16 15.02
N TYR A 79 -5.85 -16.94 14.93
CA TYR A 79 -5.10 -16.46 13.76
C TYR A 79 -3.67 -16.08 14.15
N ARG A 80 -2.84 -17.09 14.37
CA ARG A 80 -1.47 -16.89 14.84
C ARG A 80 -0.54 -16.67 13.65
N ILE A 81 0.21 -15.58 13.67
CA ILE A 81 1.26 -15.30 12.69
C ILE A 81 2.61 -15.45 13.36
N VAL A 82 3.57 -16.03 12.64
CA VAL A 82 4.96 -16.13 13.05
C VAL A 82 5.80 -15.43 11.99
N VAL A 83 6.55 -14.41 12.41
CA VAL A 83 7.50 -13.69 11.56
C VAL A 83 8.90 -14.15 11.91
N ARG A 84 9.69 -14.50 10.89
CA ARG A 84 11.10 -14.89 11.02
C ARG A 84 12.00 -13.97 10.21
N ASP A 85 13.19 -13.72 10.72
CA ASP A 85 14.25 -12.97 10.03
C ASP A 85 14.98 -13.86 8.99
N GLU A 86 15.91 -13.27 8.23
CA GLU A 86 16.80 -14.00 7.30
C GLU A 86 17.60 -15.10 7.98
N ASP A 87 18.01 -14.85 9.22
CA ASP A 87 18.75 -15.80 10.06
C ASP A 87 17.86 -16.92 10.63
N GLY A 88 16.55 -16.89 10.34
CA GLY A 88 15.57 -17.86 10.85
C GLY A 88 15.09 -17.60 12.28
N ASN A 89 15.58 -16.54 12.92
CA ASN A 89 15.16 -16.11 14.26
C ASN A 89 13.71 -15.64 14.25
N GLN A 90 12.91 -16.13 15.21
CA GLN A 90 11.52 -15.69 15.37
C GLN A 90 11.48 -14.33 16.07
N ILE A 91 10.75 -13.38 15.48
CA ILE A 91 10.54 -12.06 16.06
C ILE A 91 9.45 -12.14 17.13
N PRO A 92 9.67 -11.59 18.34
CA PRO A 92 8.66 -11.56 19.38
C PRO A 92 7.46 -10.70 18.95
N GLU A 93 6.26 -11.14 19.35
CA GLU A 93 5.03 -10.37 19.18
C GLU A 93 4.94 -9.34 20.32
N ARG A 94 4.45 -8.13 20.03
CA ARG A 94 4.16 -7.10 21.03
C ARG A 94 2.92 -7.53 21.80
N ASP A 95 3.04 -7.70 23.11
CA ASP A 95 1.96 -8.07 24.04
C ASP A 95 0.99 -6.90 24.34
N ASP A 96 0.65 -6.10 23.33
CA ASP A 96 -0.37 -5.07 23.46
C ASP A 96 -1.73 -5.65 23.07
N GLU A 97 -2.37 -6.34 24.03
CA GLU A 97 -3.82 -6.56 23.98
C GLU A 97 -4.49 -5.18 23.89
N ARG A 98 -4.81 -4.74 22.66
CA ARG A 98 -5.69 -3.59 22.44
C ARG A 98 -7.00 -3.92 23.15
N ARG A 99 -7.19 -3.34 24.33
CA ARG A 99 -8.46 -3.33 25.06
C ARG A 99 -9.49 -2.67 24.14
N ILE A 100 -10.25 -3.49 23.42
CA ILE A 100 -11.37 -3.00 22.60
C ILE A 100 -12.38 -2.37 23.56
N ASP A 101 -12.81 -1.14 23.27
CA ASP A 101 -13.79 -0.43 24.08
C ASP A 101 -15.05 -1.29 24.30
N PRO A 102 -15.43 -1.55 25.57
CA PRO A 102 -16.53 -2.47 25.91
C PRO A 102 -17.89 -2.00 25.39
N VAL A 103 -18.02 -0.73 24.99
CA VAL A 103 -19.26 -0.11 24.50
C VAL A 103 -19.57 -0.49 23.04
N LEU A 104 -18.55 -0.63 22.19
CA LEU A 104 -18.73 -1.06 20.79
C LEU A 104 -19.00 -2.57 20.69
N LYS A 105 -18.49 -3.34 21.67
CA LYS A 105 -18.61 -4.79 21.76
C LYS A 105 -20.07 -5.26 21.96
N ARG A 106 -20.88 -4.52 22.70
CA ARG A 106 -22.24 -4.94 23.11
C ARG A 106 -23.31 -4.93 22.03
N ARG A 107 -23.12 -4.25 20.88
CA ARG A 107 -24.22 -4.04 19.92
C ARG A 107 -24.43 -5.19 18.93
N ASN A 108 -23.50 -6.15 18.80
CA ASN A 108 -23.57 -7.21 17.77
C ASN A 108 -23.10 -8.60 18.26
N THR A 109 -23.07 -8.89 19.57
CA THR A 109 -22.50 -10.13 20.10
C THR A 109 -23.59 -11.10 20.58
N ILE A 110 -23.60 -12.32 20.02
CA ILE A 110 -24.32 -13.46 20.58
C ILE A 110 -23.35 -14.16 21.54
N GLU A 111 -23.65 -14.14 22.83
CA GLU A 111 -22.85 -14.77 23.88
C GLU A 111 -23.33 -16.21 24.10
N SER A 112 -22.39 -17.16 24.20
CA SER A 112 -22.69 -18.50 24.72
C SER A 112 -23.09 -18.43 26.20
N LEU A 113 -23.70 -19.48 26.75
CA LEU A 113 -24.00 -19.60 28.19
C LEU A 113 -22.75 -19.41 29.10
N GLU A 114 -21.54 -19.56 28.54
CA GLU A 114 -20.24 -19.30 29.19
C GLU A 114 -19.66 -17.88 28.94
N GLY A 115 -20.40 -16.96 28.31
CA GLY A 115 -19.92 -15.59 28.06
C GLY A 115 -18.81 -15.46 27.01
N LYS A 116 -18.53 -16.52 26.23
CA LYS A 116 -17.56 -16.50 25.13
C LYS A 116 -18.22 -16.08 23.83
N GLU A 117 -17.57 -15.15 23.11
CA GLU A 117 -17.94 -14.75 21.75
C GLU A 117 -17.45 -15.82 20.78
N ILE A 118 -18.33 -16.74 20.38
CA ILE A 118 -18.01 -17.77 19.38
C ILE A 118 -18.82 -17.45 18.13
N LYS A 119 -18.16 -16.97 17.08
CA LYS A 119 -18.77 -16.82 15.76
C LYS A 119 -18.58 -18.12 15.00
N GLU A 120 -19.65 -18.84 14.68
CA GLU A 120 -19.62 -19.95 13.75
C GLU A 120 -19.50 -19.40 12.32
N ILE A 121 -18.52 -19.88 11.57
CA ILE A 121 -18.39 -19.61 10.14
C ILE A 121 -18.49 -20.94 9.42
N ILE A 122 -19.38 -21.00 8.44
CA ILE A 122 -19.62 -22.17 7.61
C ILE A 122 -18.99 -21.89 6.25
N LEU A 123 -18.13 -22.81 5.78
CA LEU A 123 -17.46 -22.74 4.49
C LEU A 123 -17.95 -23.87 3.60
N HIS A 124 -18.67 -23.51 2.55
CA HIS A 124 -19.04 -24.42 1.48
C HIS A 124 -17.86 -24.72 0.57
N LYS A 125 -18.06 -25.65 -0.36
CA LYS A 125 -17.06 -26.01 -1.36
C LYS A 125 -16.60 -24.77 -2.14
N ASP A 126 -15.29 -24.63 -2.28
CA ASP A 126 -14.58 -23.55 -2.97
C ASP A 126 -14.78 -22.15 -2.36
N GLU A 127 -15.45 -22.04 -1.20
CA GLU A 127 -15.56 -20.78 -0.49
C GLU A 127 -14.25 -20.39 0.21
N VAL A 128 -14.02 -19.08 0.24
CA VAL A 128 -12.82 -18.48 0.82
C VAL A 128 -13.22 -17.50 1.90
N PHE A 129 -12.75 -17.76 3.12
CA PHE A 129 -12.77 -16.79 4.20
C PHE A 129 -11.41 -16.10 4.29
N SER A 130 -11.39 -14.77 4.34
CA SER A 130 -10.14 -14.02 4.43
C SER A 130 -10.14 -13.01 5.56
N LYS A 131 -9.01 -12.89 6.24
CA LYS A 131 -8.77 -11.93 7.31
C LYS A 131 -7.48 -11.16 7.06
N GLU A 132 -7.55 -9.83 7.19
CA GLU A 132 -6.39 -8.95 7.07
C GLU A 132 -5.79 -8.68 8.45
N ILE A 133 -4.47 -8.85 8.58
CA ILE A 133 -3.71 -8.66 9.81
C ILE A 133 -2.56 -7.69 9.52
N ASP A 134 -2.40 -6.66 10.34
CA ASP A 134 -1.31 -5.70 10.21
C ASP A 134 -0.09 -6.12 11.04
N LEU A 135 1.02 -6.45 10.38
CA LEU A 135 2.23 -6.92 11.05
C LEU A 135 2.98 -5.83 11.80
N ASN A 136 2.99 -4.60 11.30
CA ASN A 136 3.73 -3.50 11.93
C ASN A 136 3.13 -3.13 13.29
N SER A 137 1.82 -3.32 13.45
CA SER A 137 1.14 -3.15 14.73
C SER A 137 1.43 -4.25 15.75
N ARG A 138 1.90 -5.42 15.31
CA ARG A 138 2.03 -6.65 16.13
C ARG A 138 3.47 -7.07 16.42
N PHE A 139 4.43 -6.71 15.58
CA PHE A 139 5.82 -7.19 15.71
C PHE A 139 6.80 -6.02 15.77
N ASP A 140 7.84 -6.17 16.59
CA ASP A 140 8.99 -5.26 16.61
C ASP A 140 9.93 -5.55 15.44
N LEU A 141 9.62 -4.96 14.29
CA LEU A 141 10.41 -5.12 13.06
C LEU A 141 11.56 -4.13 13.03
N ASN A 142 12.78 -4.64 12.88
CA ASN A 142 13.98 -3.84 12.69
C ASN A 142 14.16 -3.48 11.19
N PRO A 143 14.41 -2.21 10.86
CA PRO A 143 14.71 -1.79 9.49
C PRO A 143 15.97 -2.42 8.90
N GLY A 144 16.05 -2.44 7.57
CA GLY A 144 17.18 -2.99 6.80
C GLY A 144 17.18 -4.52 6.68
N LYS A 145 16.11 -5.18 7.09
CA LYS A 145 16.03 -6.64 7.15
C LYS A 145 14.89 -7.20 6.30
N LYS A 146 15.02 -8.48 5.95
CA LYS A 146 14.00 -9.25 5.24
C LYS A 146 13.34 -10.23 6.19
N TYR A 147 12.01 -10.25 6.13
CA TYR A 147 11.19 -11.08 6.99
C TYR A 147 10.39 -12.08 6.18
N PHE A 148 10.19 -13.25 6.77
CA PHE A 148 9.36 -14.32 6.24
C PHE A 148 8.16 -14.55 7.15
N VAL A 149 6.97 -14.67 6.55
CA VAL A 149 5.71 -14.79 7.29
C VAL A 149 5.18 -16.20 7.15
N THR A 150 4.87 -16.84 8.27
CA THR A 150 4.15 -18.11 8.32
C THR A 150 2.90 -17.93 9.17
N ALA A 151 1.77 -18.50 8.75
CA ALA A 151 0.55 -18.45 9.55
C ALA A 151 0.17 -19.84 10.05
N TYR A 152 -0.44 -19.85 11.22
CA TYR A 152 -1.03 -21.00 11.88
C TYR A 152 -2.47 -20.64 12.23
N PHE A 153 -3.40 -21.44 11.74
CA PHE A 153 -4.81 -21.26 12.02
C PHE A 153 -5.30 -22.35 12.95
N HIS A 154 -5.95 -21.92 14.03
CA HIS A 154 -6.64 -22.79 14.97
C HIS A 154 -8.15 -22.64 14.75
N PRO A 155 -8.81 -23.64 14.12
CA PRO A 155 -10.23 -23.54 13.80
C PRO A 155 -11.13 -23.57 15.02
N ASN A 156 -10.71 -24.19 16.12
CA ASN A 156 -11.44 -24.25 17.38
C ASN A 156 -10.44 -24.41 18.54
N ILE A 157 -9.96 -23.28 19.09
CA ILE A 157 -8.93 -23.32 20.15
C ILE A 157 -9.49 -23.74 21.51
N THR A 158 -10.79 -23.56 21.74
CA THR A 158 -11.42 -23.83 23.05
C THR A 158 -11.57 -25.32 23.28
N GLU A 159 -12.05 -26.05 22.27
CA GLU A 159 -12.29 -27.50 22.39
C GLU A 159 -11.10 -28.32 21.84
N MET A 160 -10.34 -27.78 20.88
CA MET A 160 -9.25 -28.49 20.20
C MET A 160 -7.97 -27.64 20.03
N PRO A 161 -7.26 -27.33 21.12
CA PRO A 161 -6.04 -26.52 21.06
C PRO A 161 -4.92 -27.16 20.23
N ALA A 162 -4.90 -28.49 20.12
CA ALA A 162 -3.89 -29.24 19.37
C ALA A 162 -4.12 -29.24 17.85
N LEU A 163 -5.32 -28.88 17.37
CA LEU A 163 -5.62 -28.83 15.94
C LEU A 163 -5.18 -27.47 15.38
N PHE A 164 -4.19 -27.50 14.49
CA PHE A 164 -3.75 -26.33 13.75
C PHE A 164 -3.39 -26.69 12.31
N ILE A 165 -3.53 -25.70 11.43
CA ILE A 165 -3.18 -25.80 10.02
C ILE A 165 -2.17 -24.70 9.71
N ARG A 166 -1.07 -25.08 9.06
CA ARG A 166 -0.01 -24.15 8.64
C ARG A 166 -0.32 -23.59 7.25
N SER A 167 0.06 -22.34 6.98
CA SER A 167 0.02 -21.77 5.64
C SER A 167 0.84 -22.59 4.64
N ARG A 168 0.29 -22.77 3.43
CA ARG A 168 0.93 -23.49 2.33
C ARG A 168 2.11 -22.72 1.75
N ASN A 169 1.99 -21.40 1.71
CA ASN A 169 3.03 -20.50 1.25
C ASN A 169 3.64 -19.72 2.43
N GLN A 170 4.83 -19.18 2.17
CA GLN A 170 5.63 -18.40 3.10
C GLN A 170 6.08 -17.12 2.39
N PRO A 171 5.23 -16.09 2.31
CA PRO A 171 5.61 -14.85 1.65
C PRO A 171 6.69 -14.13 2.46
N TYR A 172 7.49 -13.31 1.77
CA TYR A 172 8.55 -12.52 2.37
C TYR A 172 8.38 -11.04 2.02
N PHE A 173 8.94 -10.17 2.86
CA PHE A 173 9.00 -8.74 2.61
C PHE A 173 10.30 -8.13 3.14
N PHE A 174 10.72 -7.01 2.55
CA PHE A 174 11.81 -6.17 3.00
C PHE A 174 11.25 -4.98 3.79
N TYR A 175 11.81 -4.74 4.96
CA TYR A 175 11.48 -3.58 5.79
C TYR A 175 12.62 -2.58 5.72
N GLU A 176 12.41 -1.47 5.00
CA GLU A 176 13.42 -0.47 4.69
C GLU A 176 13.39 0.68 5.68
N GLU A 177 14.56 1.23 6.03
CA GLU A 177 14.62 2.48 6.77
C GLU A 177 13.95 3.59 5.99
N LYS A 178 13.15 4.41 6.68
CA LYS A 178 12.70 5.66 6.09
C LYS A 178 13.94 6.54 5.96
N HIS A 179 14.47 6.67 4.75
CA HIS A 179 15.45 7.71 4.46
C HIS A 179 14.87 9.03 4.96
N LYS A 180 15.48 9.58 6.02
CA LYS A 180 15.21 10.95 6.46
C LYS A 180 15.64 11.84 5.31
N GLU A 181 14.71 12.16 4.42
CA GLU A 181 14.84 13.36 3.63
C GLU A 181 15.13 14.48 4.64
N PRO A 182 16.22 15.24 4.47
CA PRO A 182 16.56 16.29 5.42
C PRO A 182 15.37 17.24 5.48
N VAL A 183 14.65 17.18 6.61
CA VAL A 183 13.62 18.16 6.94
C VAL A 183 14.35 19.48 7.01
N LEU A 184 14.22 20.28 5.95
CA LEU A 184 14.66 21.66 5.95
C LEU A 184 13.93 22.35 7.11
N SER A 185 14.73 22.90 8.01
CA SER A 185 14.30 23.59 9.21
C SER A 185 13.17 24.58 8.96
N ALA A 186 12.11 24.42 9.75
CA ALA A 186 10.99 25.32 10.03
C ALA A 186 11.04 26.71 9.37
N ILE A 187 10.22 26.87 8.33
CA ILE A 187 9.66 28.16 7.94
C ILE A 187 8.31 28.27 8.69
N PRO A 188 7.96 29.40 9.32
CA PRO A 188 6.76 29.50 10.17
C PRO A 188 5.50 29.20 9.36
N GLU A 189 4.68 28.26 9.85
CA GLU A 189 3.34 27.96 9.34
C GLU A 189 2.52 29.26 9.24
N LYS A 190 2.09 29.58 8.01
CA LYS A 190 0.86 30.33 7.79
C LYS A 190 -0.24 29.32 7.47
N ASP A 191 -1.42 29.60 8.01
CA ASP A 191 -2.65 28.78 8.05
C ASP A 191 -2.82 27.71 6.95
N PRO A 192 -2.96 26.41 7.31
CA PRO A 192 -3.26 25.34 6.38
C PRO A 192 -4.78 25.29 6.16
N THR A 193 -5.32 26.17 5.34
CA THR A 193 -6.74 26.11 4.92
C THR A 193 -6.95 25.57 3.52
N VAL A 194 -5.91 25.03 2.87
CA VAL A 194 -6.09 24.36 1.58
C VAL A 194 -5.25 23.10 1.50
N ASP A 195 -5.96 21.97 1.37
CA ASP A 195 -5.48 20.60 1.32
C ASP A 195 -4.65 20.32 0.03
N GLY A 196 -3.49 20.96 -0.09
CA GLY A 196 -2.56 20.82 -1.20
C GLY A 196 -1.32 21.72 -1.04
N LEU A 197 -0.19 21.30 -1.65
CA LEU A 197 1.08 22.03 -1.63
C LEU A 197 0.89 23.50 -2.03
N GLU A 198 1.57 24.43 -1.36
CA GLU A 198 1.49 25.84 -1.71
C GLU A 198 2.20 26.14 -3.06
N PRO A 199 1.81 27.20 -3.79
CA PRO A 199 2.50 27.60 -5.02
C PRO A 199 4.01 27.80 -4.82
N GLU A 200 4.42 28.28 -3.65
CA GLU A 200 5.83 28.46 -3.28
C GLU A 200 6.58 27.12 -3.20
N GLU A 201 5.99 26.14 -2.52
CA GLU A 201 6.54 24.79 -2.37
C GLU A 201 6.66 24.09 -3.72
N VAL A 202 5.65 24.24 -4.59
CA VAL A 202 5.68 23.66 -5.94
C VAL A 202 6.83 24.24 -6.76
N ILE A 203 7.07 25.55 -6.69
CA ILE A 203 8.23 26.17 -7.35
C ILE A 203 9.55 25.70 -6.74
N HIS A 204 9.59 25.50 -5.42
CA HIS A 204 10.77 24.94 -4.75
C HIS A 204 11.09 23.52 -5.24
N LEU A 205 10.08 22.66 -5.38
CA LEU A 205 10.22 21.30 -5.91
C LEU A 205 10.58 21.29 -7.40
N PHE A 206 9.97 22.18 -8.18
CA PHE A 206 10.24 22.36 -9.61
C PHE A 206 11.70 22.79 -9.87
N LEU A 207 12.19 23.82 -9.20
CA LEU A 207 13.58 24.30 -9.35
C LEU A 207 14.58 23.39 -8.65
N GLY A 208 14.21 22.79 -7.52
CA GLY A 208 15.03 21.83 -6.81
C GLY A 208 15.32 20.58 -7.65
N SER A 209 14.33 20.08 -8.38
CA SER A 209 14.48 18.95 -9.29
C SER A 209 15.32 19.31 -10.53
N GLU A 210 15.18 20.51 -11.10
CA GLU A 210 16.07 21.03 -12.16
C GLU A 210 17.53 21.05 -11.67
N LYS A 211 17.78 21.63 -10.49
CA LYS A 211 19.12 21.73 -9.90
C LYS A 211 19.76 20.36 -9.66
N LYS A 212 18.97 19.36 -9.23
CA LYS A 212 19.41 17.97 -9.03
C LYS A 212 19.46 17.16 -10.33
N LYS A 213 19.09 17.73 -11.49
CA LYS A 213 18.97 17.05 -12.79
C LYS A 213 18.01 15.86 -12.77
N ASN A 214 17.02 15.88 -11.88
CA ASN A 214 15.99 14.84 -11.80
C ASN A 214 14.78 15.24 -12.67
N TRP A 215 14.94 15.04 -13.98
CA TRP A 215 13.99 15.53 -14.99
C TRP A 215 12.60 14.89 -14.88
N THR A 216 12.50 13.63 -14.47
CA THR A 216 11.21 12.97 -14.24
C THR A 216 10.36 13.71 -13.20
N HIS A 217 11.00 14.15 -12.11
CA HIS A 217 10.32 14.92 -11.07
C HIS A 217 10.08 16.37 -11.49
N HIS A 218 10.98 16.95 -12.29
CA HIS A 218 10.81 18.29 -12.84
C HIS A 218 9.58 18.38 -13.74
N PHE A 219 9.42 17.43 -14.67
CA PHE A 219 8.31 17.39 -15.62
C PHE A 219 6.95 17.13 -14.96
N LYS A 220 6.92 16.51 -13.77
CA LYS A 220 5.68 16.29 -13.01
C LYS A 220 4.95 17.60 -12.66
N TRP A 221 5.71 18.67 -12.41
CA TRP A 221 5.17 19.96 -11.98
C TRP A 221 4.80 20.88 -13.14
N ILE A 222 4.97 20.45 -14.40
CA ILE A 222 4.71 21.25 -15.59
C ILE A 222 3.34 20.87 -16.17
N TYR A 223 2.54 21.86 -16.51
CA TYR A 223 1.37 21.68 -17.37
C TYR A 223 1.76 21.97 -18.82
N PHE A 224 2.25 20.93 -19.50
CA PHE A 224 2.85 21.02 -20.84
C PHE A 224 1.99 21.72 -21.92
N PRO A 225 0.67 21.49 -22.01
CA PRO A 225 -0.15 22.12 -23.05
C PRO A 225 -0.10 23.65 -23.06
N GLU A 226 0.08 24.26 -21.89
CA GLU A 226 0.23 25.72 -21.76
C GLU A 226 1.69 26.13 -21.65
N TYR A 227 2.52 25.34 -20.98
CA TYR A 227 3.91 25.70 -20.74
C TYR A 227 4.73 25.81 -22.03
N ILE A 228 4.42 24.98 -23.03
CA ILE A 228 5.05 25.06 -24.36
C ILE A 228 4.82 26.41 -25.05
N GLN A 229 3.71 27.09 -24.74
CA GLN A 229 3.35 28.38 -25.32
C GLN A 229 4.30 29.51 -24.90
N ALA A 230 5.07 29.31 -23.82
CA ALA A 230 6.09 30.25 -23.36
C ALA A 230 7.33 30.30 -24.27
N TYR A 231 7.45 29.36 -25.21
CA TYR A 231 8.59 29.24 -26.11
C TYR A 231 8.14 29.46 -27.55
N ASP A 232 8.41 30.64 -28.12
CA ASP A 232 7.93 31.07 -29.44
C ASP A 232 8.11 30.00 -30.53
N GLN A 233 9.30 29.40 -30.60
CA GLN A 233 9.62 28.36 -31.59
C GLN A 233 8.68 27.14 -31.49
N TYR A 234 8.42 26.65 -30.28
CA TYR A 234 7.60 25.45 -30.06
C TYR A 234 6.10 25.77 -30.02
N SER A 235 5.74 27.00 -29.65
CA SER A 235 4.37 27.49 -29.61
C SER A 235 3.72 27.46 -31.00
N GLU A 236 4.41 27.99 -32.02
CA GLU A 236 3.90 27.98 -33.39
C GLU A 236 3.71 26.56 -33.94
N GLU A 237 4.69 25.69 -33.72
CA GLU A 237 4.64 24.29 -34.17
C GLU A 237 3.52 23.53 -33.47
N TYR A 238 3.39 23.65 -32.15
CA TYR A 238 2.37 22.95 -31.36
C TYR A 238 0.94 23.39 -31.74
N ASN A 239 0.73 24.67 -32.02
CA ASN A 239 -0.59 25.20 -32.38
C ASN A 239 -1.02 24.79 -33.81
N ARG A 240 -0.07 24.58 -34.73
CA ARG A 240 -0.35 24.12 -36.11
C ARG A 240 -0.48 22.60 -36.21
N ALA A 241 0.12 21.85 -35.28
CA ALA A 241 0.14 20.39 -35.30
C ALA A 241 -1.21 19.76 -34.95
N GLU A 242 -1.48 18.61 -35.60
CA GLU A 242 -2.60 17.72 -35.28
C GLU A 242 -2.38 17.00 -33.94
N GLU A 243 -3.46 16.49 -33.33
CA GLU A 243 -3.42 15.91 -31.98
C GLU A 243 -2.42 14.76 -31.85
N SER A 244 -2.27 13.92 -32.88
CA SER A 244 -1.28 12.83 -32.91
C SER A 244 0.18 13.30 -32.99
N GLU A 245 0.42 14.48 -33.59
CA GLU A 245 1.77 15.05 -33.71
C GLU A 245 2.17 15.86 -32.48
N ARG A 246 1.17 16.37 -31.73
CA ARG A 246 1.40 17.13 -30.49
C ARG A 246 2.13 16.31 -29.44
N ASP A 247 1.81 15.03 -29.28
CA ASP A 247 2.50 14.15 -28.32
C ASP A 247 3.99 14.01 -28.67
N PHE A 248 4.30 13.84 -29.95
CA PHE A 248 5.69 13.78 -30.43
C PHE A 248 6.43 15.11 -30.24
N LEU A 249 5.77 16.24 -30.51
CA LEU A 249 6.33 17.57 -30.25
C LEU A 249 6.59 17.80 -28.75
N LEU A 250 5.71 17.33 -27.87
CA LEU A 250 5.91 17.42 -26.43
C LEU A 250 7.10 16.59 -25.96
N GLU A 251 7.35 15.41 -26.54
CA GLU A 251 8.56 14.63 -26.24
C GLU A 251 9.83 15.35 -26.67
N ASN A 252 9.84 15.96 -27.86
CA ASN A 252 10.97 16.73 -28.34
C ASN A 252 11.20 17.98 -27.49
N PHE A 253 10.13 18.65 -27.08
CA PHE A 253 10.19 19.78 -26.17
C PHE A 253 10.76 19.39 -24.79
N LYS A 254 10.38 18.21 -24.25
CA LYS A 254 10.99 17.66 -23.03
C LYS A 254 12.49 17.45 -23.20
N LYS A 255 12.94 16.88 -24.32
CA LYS A 255 14.37 16.71 -24.63
C LYS A 255 15.07 18.08 -24.66
N TYR A 256 14.49 19.06 -25.32
CA TYR A 256 15.01 20.43 -25.37
C TYR A 256 15.20 21.05 -23.98
N LEU A 257 14.24 20.89 -23.06
CA LEU A 257 14.38 21.37 -21.69
C LEU A 257 15.56 20.72 -20.95
N THR A 258 15.86 19.44 -21.21
CA THR A 258 17.00 18.76 -20.57
C THR A 258 18.37 19.25 -21.04
N GLU A 259 18.47 19.74 -22.28
CA GLU A 259 19.74 20.21 -22.87
C GLU A 259 20.34 21.46 -22.19
N SER A 260 19.58 22.11 -21.29
CA SER A 260 20.07 23.20 -20.43
C SER A 260 20.77 24.34 -21.19
N ARG A 261 20.27 24.72 -22.38
CA ARG A 261 20.86 25.76 -23.25
C ARG A 261 20.95 27.14 -22.58
N ALA A 262 20.04 27.44 -21.65
CA ALA A 262 20.06 28.66 -20.84
C ALA A 262 21.11 28.64 -19.69
N GLY A 263 21.90 27.57 -19.58
CA GLY A 263 22.84 27.34 -18.50
C GLY A 263 22.23 26.58 -17.32
N LEU A 264 23.11 26.02 -16.50
CA LEU A 264 22.73 25.23 -15.32
C LEU A 264 22.26 26.13 -14.19
N LEU A 265 21.19 25.72 -13.51
CA LEU A 265 20.67 26.40 -12.33
C LEU A 265 21.69 26.31 -11.17
N ASN A 266 22.25 27.45 -10.77
CA ASN A 266 23.21 27.53 -9.66
C ASN A 266 22.49 27.77 -8.32
N SER A 267 21.72 28.86 -8.27
CA SER A 267 20.97 29.29 -7.10
C SER A 267 19.63 29.90 -7.51
N TYR A 268 18.67 29.85 -6.61
CA TYR A 268 17.41 30.56 -6.78
C TYR A 268 16.91 31.08 -5.43
N ARG A 269 16.10 32.13 -5.47
CA ARG A 269 15.43 32.70 -4.30
C ARG A 269 14.05 33.19 -4.71
N ILE A 270 13.02 32.71 -4.03
CA ILE A 270 11.64 33.16 -4.23
C ILE A 270 11.52 34.56 -3.60
N GLN A 271 10.99 35.51 -4.38
CA GLN A 271 10.85 36.91 -3.94
C GLN A 271 9.44 37.23 -3.49
N SER A 272 8.45 36.81 -4.28
CA SER A 272 7.05 37.10 -4.01
C SER A 272 6.14 36.02 -4.59
N VAL A 273 5.01 35.84 -3.91
CA VAL A 273 3.91 34.98 -4.31
C VAL A 273 2.66 35.85 -4.35
N GLU A 274 2.03 35.93 -5.53
CA GLU A 274 0.81 36.67 -5.77
C GLU A 274 -0.29 35.69 -6.17
N ASN A 275 -1.26 35.49 -5.28
CA ASN A 275 -2.44 34.66 -5.56
C ASN A 275 -3.47 35.52 -6.30
N VAL A 276 -3.46 35.45 -7.63
CA VAL A 276 -4.38 36.22 -8.50
C VAL A 276 -5.81 35.70 -8.37
N THR A 277 -5.97 34.38 -8.26
CA THR A 277 -7.27 33.69 -8.17
C THR A 277 -7.07 32.38 -7.38
N PRO A 278 -8.10 31.78 -6.76
CA PRO A 278 -7.94 30.51 -6.04
C PRO A 278 -7.30 29.37 -6.87
N SER A 279 -7.43 29.44 -8.19
CA SER A 279 -6.85 28.48 -9.15
C SER A 279 -5.63 29.00 -9.91
N LEU A 280 -5.20 30.26 -9.70
CA LEU A 280 -4.09 30.88 -10.43
C LEU A 280 -3.18 31.71 -9.51
N ALA A 281 -1.90 31.37 -9.51
CA ALA A 281 -0.88 32.05 -8.72
C ALA A 281 0.29 32.48 -9.61
N LYS A 282 0.93 33.59 -9.26
CA LYS A 282 2.16 34.07 -9.88
C LYS A 282 3.27 34.08 -8.84
N VAL A 283 4.40 33.46 -9.17
CA VAL A 283 5.55 33.37 -8.27
C VAL A 283 6.75 34.01 -8.97
N THR A 284 7.31 35.05 -8.35
CA THR A 284 8.50 35.73 -8.86
C THR A 284 9.73 35.17 -8.17
N VAL A 285 10.68 34.70 -8.97
CA VAL A 285 11.88 34.00 -8.50
C VAL A 285 13.10 34.66 -9.10
N PHE A 286 14.06 34.95 -8.23
CA PHE A 286 15.41 35.29 -8.66
C PHE A 286 16.19 34.03 -8.96
N VAL A 287 16.75 33.93 -10.17
CA VAL A 287 17.47 32.75 -10.62
C VAL A 287 18.86 33.14 -11.10
N GLU A 288 19.88 32.47 -10.57
CA GLU A 288 21.25 32.57 -11.06
C GLU A 288 21.56 31.32 -11.89
N ARG A 289 21.79 31.50 -13.20
CA ARG A 289 22.25 30.44 -14.08
C ARG A 289 23.73 30.59 -14.39
N ARG A 290 24.42 29.47 -14.49
CA ARG A 290 25.82 29.40 -14.91
C ARG A 290 25.89 28.76 -16.29
N LEU A 291 26.38 29.51 -17.26
CA LEU A 291 26.73 29.01 -18.58
C LEU A 291 28.25 29.11 -18.72
N ASN A 292 28.92 27.95 -18.76
CA ASN A 292 30.38 27.87 -18.76
C ASN A 292 31.02 28.60 -17.56
N ARG A 293 31.72 29.72 -17.80
CA ARG A 293 32.37 30.56 -16.78
C ARG A 293 31.55 31.80 -16.42
N LEU A 294 30.47 32.10 -17.13
CA LEU A 294 29.65 33.29 -16.91
C LEU A 294 28.47 32.95 -16.00
N ARG A 295 28.18 33.87 -15.08
CA ARG A 295 26.99 33.81 -14.21
C ARG A 295 26.04 34.90 -14.64
N SER A 296 24.83 34.51 -14.98
CA SER A 296 23.76 35.43 -15.40
C SER A 296 22.63 35.36 -14.40
N LYS A 297 22.13 36.53 -14.00
CA LYS A 297 21.05 36.67 -13.04
C LYS A 297 19.77 37.04 -13.79
N TYR A 298 18.73 36.26 -13.56
CA TYR A 298 17.43 36.40 -14.18
C TYR A 298 16.36 36.56 -13.12
N GLU A 299 15.30 37.26 -13.49
CA GLU A 299 14.05 37.31 -12.75
C GLU A 299 13.02 36.53 -13.56
N TYR A 300 12.57 35.42 -12.99
CA TYR A 300 11.58 34.54 -13.59
C TYR A 300 10.24 34.76 -12.90
N THR A 301 9.20 34.98 -13.70
CA THR A 301 7.82 35.01 -13.24
C THR A 301 7.15 33.73 -13.72
N TYR A 302 6.88 32.82 -12.79
CA TYR A 302 6.15 31.59 -13.05
C TYR A 302 4.67 31.79 -12.82
N THR A 303 3.84 31.32 -13.76
CA THR A 303 2.38 31.27 -13.56
C THR A 303 1.99 29.83 -13.26
N LEU A 304 1.38 29.60 -12.10
CA LEU A 304 0.87 28.30 -11.69
C LEU A 304 -0.65 28.26 -11.79
N ARG A 305 -1.17 27.12 -12.21
CA ARG A 305 -2.60 26.84 -12.27
C ARG A 305 -2.92 25.56 -11.51
N ARG A 306 -4.06 25.55 -10.79
CA ARG A 306 -4.64 24.31 -10.26
C ARG A 306 -5.26 23.51 -11.40
N VAL A 307 -4.70 22.35 -11.68
CA VAL A 307 -5.27 21.40 -12.64
C VAL A 307 -6.08 20.38 -11.86
N PRO A 308 -7.36 20.18 -12.16
CA PRO A 308 -8.16 19.14 -11.51
C PRO A 308 -7.57 17.77 -11.86
N ASP A 309 -7.29 16.96 -10.84
CA ASP A 309 -6.82 15.58 -10.96
C ASP A 309 -7.71 14.67 -10.10
N GLU A 310 -7.73 13.37 -10.37
CA GLU A 310 -8.62 12.39 -9.73
C GLU A 310 -8.46 12.32 -8.19
N GLN A 311 -7.37 12.86 -7.65
CA GLN A 311 -6.99 12.83 -6.24
C GLN A 311 -7.01 14.21 -5.55
N GLY A 312 -7.46 15.26 -6.24
CA GLY A 312 -7.40 16.65 -5.77
C GLY A 312 -6.59 17.55 -6.70
N GLY A 313 -7.00 18.81 -6.84
CA GLY A 313 -6.37 19.72 -7.80
C GLY A 313 -4.97 20.15 -7.38
N PHE A 314 -3.94 19.73 -8.13
CA PHE A 314 -2.54 20.11 -7.88
C PHE A 314 -2.15 21.37 -8.65
N TRP A 315 -1.27 22.18 -8.06
CA TRP A 315 -0.64 23.29 -8.78
C TRP A 315 0.38 22.77 -9.78
N LYS A 316 0.29 23.24 -11.02
CA LYS A 316 1.26 22.99 -12.08
C LYS A 316 1.70 24.31 -12.72
N VAL A 317 2.97 24.38 -13.11
CA VAL A 317 3.55 25.51 -13.82
C VAL A 317 3.01 25.52 -15.25
N SER A 318 2.27 26.56 -15.57
CA SER A 318 1.58 26.75 -16.86
C SER A 318 2.32 27.71 -17.78
N ASN A 319 3.10 28.64 -17.23
CA ASN A 319 3.82 29.63 -18.04
C ASN A 319 5.07 30.12 -17.30
N LEU A 320 6.06 30.59 -18.06
CA LEU A 320 7.31 31.17 -17.60
C LEU A 320 7.62 32.43 -18.41
N VAL A 321 7.83 33.54 -17.72
CA VAL A 321 8.37 34.77 -18.31
C VAL A 321 9.72 35.08 -17.67
N ALA A 322 10.75 35.24 -18.50
CA ALA A 322 12.09 35.56 -18.04
C ALA A 322 12.47 37.01 -18.36
N LYS A 323 12.95 37.74 -17.35
CA LYS A 323 13.53 39.08 -17.51
C LYS A 323 15.00 39.06 -17.10
N VAL A 324 15.85 39.68 -17.91
CA VAL A 324 17.27 39.85 -17.58
C VAL A 324 17.39 40.98 -16.57
N LYS A 325 17.99 40.70 -15.41
CA LYS A 325 18.30 41.75 -14.44
C LYS A 325 19.72 42.23 -14.71
N LYS A 326 19.84 43.50 -15.13
CA LYS A 326 21.13 44.15 -15.37
C LYS A 326 21.91 44.33 -14.09
#